data_AF-A0A356QHK4-F1
#
_entry.id   AF-A0A356QHK4-F1
#
_cell.length_a   1.000
_cell.length_b   1.000
_cell.length_c   1.000
_cell.angle_alpha   90.00
_cell.angle_beta   90.00
_cell.angle_gamma   90.00
#
_symmetry.space_group_name_H-M   'P 1'
#
loop_
_entity.id
_entity.type
_entity.pdbx_description
1 polymer ?
#
loop_
_entity_poly.entity_id
_entity_poly.type
_entity_poly.pdbx_seq_one_letter_code
_entity_poly.pdbx_strand_id
1 'polypeptide(L)'
;TLDDRTGRIEASLFGELFEQLRGQIESDQVIIVEGEVSSDDFSGGLRLRGKDVTPMVTARVRYGQAVELALDAGQINGRLVESLRDSLTPYRDNTGLPVRLQYRHPDAVAWLELAEEWKVAPSDDLLL
;
A
#
# COMPACT_ATOMS: atom_id res chain seq x y z
N THR A 1 -5.83 -19.54 0.21
CA THR A 1 -6.09 -19.39 1.67
C THR A 1 -5.49 -18.08 2.12
N LEU A 2 -6.20 -17.33 2.97
CA LEU A 2 -5.69 -16.09 3.56
C LEU A 2 -5.18 -16.37 4.97
N ASP A 3 -4.06 -15.75 5.34
CA ASP A 3 -3.39 -15.89 6.64
C ASP A 3 -2.94 -14.50 7.10
N ASP A 4 -3.32 -14.09 8.31
CA ASP A 4 -2.97 -12.79 8.92
C ASP A 4 -2.06 -12.94 10.15
N ARG A 5 -1.44 -14.10 10.33
CA ARG A 5 -0.66 -14.54 11.51
C ARG A 5 -1.47 -14.74 12.80
N THR A 6 -2.76 -14.40 12.82
CA THR A 6 -3.65 -14.66 13.96
C THR A 6 -4.66 -15.76 13.66
N GLY A 7 -4.96 -16.00 12.38
CA GLY A 7 -5.84 -17.07 11.92
C GLY A 7 -5.69 -17.34 10.43
N ARG A 8 -6.43 -18.34 9.97
CA ARG A 8 -6.53 -18.71 8.55
C ARG A 8 -7.98 -18.82 8.15
N ILE A 9 -8.29 -18.36 6.94
CA ILE A 9 -9.62 -18.50 6.35
C ILE A 9 -9.51 -18.98 4.90
N GLU A 10 -10.39 -19.91 4.53
CA GLU A 10 -10.54 -20.32 3.13
C GLU A 10 -11.35 -19.27 2.39
N ALA A 11 -10.71 -18.61 1.43
CA ALA A 11 -11.34 -17.66 0.52
C ALA A 11 -11.52 -18.32 -0.85
N SER A 12 -12.77 -18.39 -1.32
CA SER A 12 -13.11 -18.87 -2.66
C SER A 12 -13.46 -17.70 -3.56
N LEU A 13 -12.86 -17.66 -4.76
CA LEU A 13 -13.12 -16.66 -5.79
C LEU A 13 -13.94 -17.28 -6.93
N PHE A 14 -14.82 -16.50 -7.55
CA PHE A 14 -15.51 -16.92 -8.77
C PHE A 14 -14.54 -16.93 -9.96
N GLY A 15 -14.77 -17.84 -10.91
CA GLY A 15 -13.89 -18.03 -12.06
C GLY A 15 -13.64 -16.75 -12.86
N GLU A 16 -14.67 -15.91 -13.05
CA GLU A 16 -14.53 -14.63 -13.77
C GLU A 16 -13.61 -13.64 -13.05
N LEU A 17 -13.78 -13.50 -11.72
CA LEU A 17 -12.94 -12.63 -10.89
C LEU A 17 -11.49 -13.14 -10.84
N PHE A 18 -11.31 -14.46 -10.77
CA PHE A 18 -10.00 -15.08 -10.82
C PHE A 18 -9.31 -14.84 -12.17
N GLU A 19 -9.99 -15.02 -13.31
CA GLU A 19 -9.39 -14.77 -14.62
C GLU A 19 -9.02 -13.30 -14.84
N GLN A 20 -9.82 -12.35 -14.35
CA GLN A 20 -9.51 -10.92 -14.40
C GLN A 20 -8.24 -10.56 -13.61
N LEU A 21 -7.99 -11.27 -12.52
CA LEU A 21 -6.94 -10.96 -11.56
C LEU A 21 -5.77 -11.95 -11.59
N ARG A 22 -5.80 -12.92 -12.51
CA ARG A 22 -4.80 -14.01 -12.59
C ARG A 22 -3.37 -13.53 -12.74
N GLY A 23 -3.16 -12.35 -13.34
CA GLY A 23 -1.85 -11.71 -13.47
C GLY A 23 -1.53 -10.66 -12.38
N GLN A 24 -2.44 -10.45 -11.43
CA GLN A 24 -2.31 -9.48 -10.33
C GLN A 24 -2.26 -10.13 -8.96
N ILE A 25 -2.58 -11.42 -8.86
CA ILE A 25 -2.56 -12.20 -7.63
C ILE A 25 -1.47 -13.25 -7.77
N GLU A 26 -0.35 -13.00 -7.10
CA GLU A 26 0.74 -13.96 -6.96
C GLU A 26 0.77 -14.55 -5.55
N SER A 27 1.40 -15.73 -5.40
CA SER A 27 1.71 -16.27 -4.08
C SER A 27 2.64 -15.32 -3.32
N ASP A 28 2.47 -15.24 -1.99
CA ASP A 28 3.23 -14.35 -1.10
C ASP A 28 2.95 -12.84 -1.25
N GLN A 29 1.90 -12.46 -2.00
CA GLN A 29 1.46 -11.08 -2.09
C GLN A 29 0.38 -10.74 -1.06
N VAL A 30 0.48 -9.55 -0.46
CA VAL A 30 -0.58 -9.02 0.40
C VAL A 30 -1.73 -8.47 -0.46
N ILE A 31 -2.93 -8.96 -0.20
CA ILE A 31 -4.16 -8.57 -0.90
C ILE A 31 -5.27 -8.24 0.11
N ILE A 32 -6.18 -7.38 -0.31
CA ILE A 32 -7.43 -7.13 0.40
C ILE A 32 -8.53 -7.90 -0.32
N VAL A 33 -9.29 -8.70 0.40
CA VAL A 33 -10.42 -9.44 -0.15
C VAL A 33 -11.71 -8.97 0.52
N GLU A 34 -12.64 -8.47 -0.27
CA GLU A 34 -13.99 -8.13 0.18
C GLU A 34 -14.95 -9.25 -0.21
N GLY A 35 -15.81 -9.68 0.71
CA GLY A 35 -16.68 -10.82 0.45
C GLY A 35 -17.68 -11.11 1.56
N GLU A 36 -18.49 -12.15 1.34
CA GLU A 36 -19.43 -12.65 2.32
C GLU A 36 -18.80 -13.78 3.14
N VAL A 37 -18.88 -13.67 4.46
CA VAL A 37 -18.44 -14.72 5.38
C VAL A 37 -19.62 -15.62 5.71
N SER A 38 -19.45 -16.93 5.52
CA SER A 38 -20.43 -17.95 5.90
C SER A 38 -19.78 -19.04 6.75
N SER A 39 -20.59 -19.67 7.60
CA SER A 39 -20.16 -20.91 8.26
C SER A 39 -20.07 -22.03 7.22
N ASP A 40 -19.02 -22.84 7.31
CA ASP A 40 -18.87 -24.05 6.52
C ASP A 40 -19.32 -25.25 7.35
N ASP A 41 -20.51 -25.77 7.05
CA ASP A 41 -21.13 -26.87 7.79
C ASP A 41 -20.32 -28.18 7.70
N PHE A 42 -19.38 -28.30 6.75
CA PHE A 42 -18.53 -29.48 6.59
C PHE A 42 -17.28 -29.44 7.48
N SER A 43 -16.58 -28.30 7.51
CA SER A 43 -15.34 -28.14 8.28
C SER A 43 -15.58 -27.58 9.69
N GLY A 44 -16.79 -27.05 9.96
CA GLY A 44 -17.09 -26.27 11.17
C GLY A 44 -16.36 -24.93 11.23
N GLY A 45 -15.70 -24.52 10.14
CA GLY A 45 -14.93 -23.29 10.04
C GLY A 45 -15.70 -22.15 9.39
N LEU A 46 -15.02 -21.02 9.20
CA LEU A 46 -15.51 -19.91 8.40
C LEU A 46 -14.99 -20.03 6.96
N ARG A 47 -15.84 -19.74 5.99
CA ARG A 47 -15.47 -19.59 4.58
C ARG A 47 -15.79 -18.18 4.11
N LEU A 48 -14.87 -17.58 3.37
CA LEU A 48 -15.06 -16.29 2.70
C LEU A 48 -15.36 -16.52 1.23
N ARG A 49 -16.50 -16.01 0.77
CA ARG A 49 -16.84 -15.92 -0.65
C ARG A 49 -16.42 -14.54 -1.17
N GLY A 50 -15.28 -14.47 -1.86
CA GLY A 50 -14.73 -13.23 -2.36
C GLY A 50 -15.58 -12.64 -3.49
N LYS A 51 -15.89 -11.35 -3.37
CA LYS A 51 -16.59 -10.52 -4.36
C LYS A 51 -15.64 -9.58 -5.08
N ASP A 52 -14.63 -9.11 -4.37
CA ASP A 52 -13.58 -8.26 -4.93
C ASP A 52 -12.24 -8.61 -4.28
N VAL A 53 -11.16 -8.44 -5.04
CA VAL A 53 -9.79 -8.60 -4.56
C VAL A 53 -8.96 -7.44 -5.07
N THR A 54 -8.41 -6.68 -4.13
CA THR A 54 -7.59 -5.50 -4.42
C THR A 54 -6.14 -5.76 -3.99
N PRO A 55 -5.16 -5.70 -4.90
CA PRO A 55 -3.75 -5.72 -4.54
C PRO A 55 -3.39 -4.58 -3.59
N MET A 56 -2.44 -4.81 -2.68
CA MET A 56 -2.09 -3.80 -1.67
C MET A 56 -1.68 -2.45 -2.28
N VAL A 57 -0.91 -2.44 -3.38
CA VAL A 57 -0.50 -1.19 -4.05
C VAL A 57 -1.72 -0.41 -4.55
N THR A 58 -2.68 -1.10 -5.20
CA THR A 58 -3.93 -0.50 -5.67
C THR A 58 -4.77 0.03 -4.50
N ALA A 59 -4.84 -0.71 -3.40
CA ALA A 59 -5.51 -0.26 -2.19
C ALA A 59 -4.87 1.00 -1.61
N ARG A 60 -3.53 1.07 -1.56
CA ARG A 60 -2.80 2.26 -1.09
C ARG A 60 -3.06 3.46 -1.99
N VAL A 61 -3.09 3.31 -3.31
CA VAL A 61 -3.45 4.40 -4.23
C VAL A 61 -4.89 4.87 -3.99
N ARG A 62 -5.82 3.92 -3.78
CA ARG A 62 -7.26 4.23 -3.64
C ARG A 62 -7.63 4.87 -2.30
N TYR A 63 -7.02 4.40 -1.21
CA TYR A 63 -7.41 4.77 0.15
C TYR A 63 -6.33 5.59 0.89
N GLY A 64 -5.09 5.57 0.41
CA GLY A 64 -4.00 6.34 0.99
C GLY A 64 -4.15 7.84 0.74
N GLN A 65 -3.62 8.64 1.66
CA GLN A 65 -3.68 10.11 1.57
C GLN A 65 -2.38 10.71 1.06
N ALA A 66 -1.24 10.17 1.48
CA ALA A 66 0.09 10.60 1.09
C ALA A 66 1.14 9.55 1.46
N VAL A 67 2.31 9.60 0.82
CA VAL A 67 3.55 8.99 1.34
C VAL A 67 4.24 10.04 2.21
N GLU A 68 4.39 9.73 3.50
CA GLU A 68 4.91 10.68 4.48
C GLU A 68 6.36 10.34 4.88
N LEU A 69 7.23 11.35 4.81
CA LEU A 69 8.64 11.26 5.20
C LEU A 69 8.88 12.15 6.41
N ALA A 70 9.35 11.56 7.50
CA ALA A 70 9.78 12.33 8.67
C ALA A 70 11.22 12.81 8.45
N LEU A 71 11.43 14.12 8.57
CA LEU A 71 12.75 14.76 8.41
C LEU A 71 13.12 15.51 9.68
N ASP A 72 14.08 14.98 10.42
CA ASP A 72 14.61 15.67 11.60
C ASP A 72 15.64 16.73 11.19
N ALA A 73 15.55 17.93 11.78
CA ALA A 73 16.42 19.06 11.45
C ALA A 73 17.91 18.74 11.59
N GLY A 74 18.29 17.90 12.55
CA GLY A 74 19.67 17.45 12.75
C GLY A 74 20.20 16.52 11.65
N GLN A 75 19.33 15.95 10.81
CA GLN A 75 19.70 15.06 9.71
C GLN A 75 19.78 15.78 8.36
N ILE A 76 19.35 17.05 8.29
CA ILE A 76 19.45 17.83 7.07
C ILE A 76 20.90 18.17 6.81
N ASN A 77 21.48 17.44 5.86
CA ASN A 77 22.76 17.77 5.25
C ASN A 77 22.53 18.48 3.90
N GLY A 78 23.57 19.06 3.32
CA GLY A 78 23.49 19.73 2.02
C GLY A 78 23.09 18.83 0.83
N ARG A 79 22.87 17.52 1.05
CA ARG A 79 22.49 16.53 0.02
C ARG A 79 21.05 16.07 0.10
N LEU A 80 20.28 16.50 1.11
CA LEU A 80 18.89 16.04 1.30
C LEU A 80 18.06 16.13 0.03
N VAL A 81 18.14 17.25 -0.70
CA VAL A 81 17.37 17.47 -1.93
C VAL A 81 17.77 16.51 -3.04
N GLU A 82 19.08 16.25 -3.18
CA GLU A 82 19.60 15.30 -4.17
C GLU A 82 19.17 13.88 -3.82
N SER A 83 19.30 13.48 -2.55
CA SER A 83 18.89 12.16 -2.07
C SER A 83 17.38 11.93 -2.24
N LEU A 84 16.53 12.90 -1.86
CA LEU A 84 15.09 12.80 -2.08
C LEU A 84 14.74 12.69 -3.57
N ARG A 85 15.39 13.49 -4.42
CA ARG A 85 15.20 13.41 -5.87
C ARG A 85 15.56 12.03 -6.40
N ASP A 86 16.74 11.53 -6.06
CA ASP A 86 17.24 10.26 -6.60
C ASP A 86 16.42 9.07 -6.10
N SER A 87 15.97 9.11 -4.85
CA SER A 87 15.10 8.07 -4.27
C SER A 87 13.68 8.09 -4.83
N LEU A 88 13.08 9.25 -5.07
CA LEU A 88 11.69 9.35 -5.52
C LEU A 88 11.55 9.22 -7.04
N THR A 89 12.55 9.65 -7.81
CA THR A 89 12.48 9.70 -9.29
C THR A 89 12.08 8.38 -9.94
N PRO A 90 12.63 7.21 -9.54
CA PRO A 90 12.28 5.91 -10.15
C PRO A 90 10.82 5.52 -9.94
N TYR A 91 10.16 6.06 -8.92
CA TYR A 91 8.81 5.67 -8.50
C TYR A 91 7.75 6.73 -8.82
N ARG A 92 8.11 7.78 -9.57
CA ARG A 92 7.17 8.84 -9.94
C ARG A 92 6.01 8.28 -10.77
N ASP A 93 4.80 8.57 -10.33
CA ASP A 93 3.56 8.15 -10.97
C ASP A 93 2.49 9.23 -10.80
N ASN A 94 1.94 9.71 -11.92
CA ASN A 94 0.91 10.75 -11.93
C ASN A 94 -0.41 10.29 -11.29
N THR A 95 -0.65 8.99 -11.21
CA THR A 95 -1.80 8.37 -10.54
C THR A 95 -1.48 7.91 -9.12
N GLY A 96 -0.24 8.14 -8.66
CA GLY A 96 0.23 7.79 -7.33
C GLY A 96 -0.22 8.74 -6.23
N LEU A 97 0.36 8.55 -5.04
CA LEU A 97 0.07 9.37 -3.86
C LEU A 97 0.97 10.60 -3.81
N PRO A 98 0.48 11.75 -3.29
CA PRO A 98 1.31 12.91 -3.01
C PRO A 98 2.36 12.57 -1.94
N VAL A 99 3.51 13.21 -2.03
CA VAL A 99 4.58 13.04 -1.03
C VAL A 99 4.54 14.22 -0.06
N ARG A 100 4.49 13.93 1.23
CA ARG A 100 4.52 14.92 2.32
C ARG A 100 5.76 14.75 3.17
N LEU A 101 6.40 15.86 3.49
CA LEU A 101 7.52 15.91 4.40
C LEU A 101 7.02 16.48 5.73
N GLN A 102 7.20 15.72 6.79
CA GLN A 102 7.08 16.21 8.15
C GLN A 102 8.44 16.70 8.62
N TYR A 103 8.69 17.99 8.48
CA TYR A 103 9.91 18.61 8.97
C TYR A 103 9.81 18.86 10.48
N ARG A 104 10.74 18.28 11.25
CA ARG A 104 10.78 18.33 12.70
C ARG A 104 12.00 19.11 13.17
N HIS A 105 11.77 20.29 13.71
CA HIS A 105 12.77 21.09 14.42
C HIS A 105 12.51 20.99 15.94
N PRO A 106 13.52 21.15 16.82
CA PRO A 106 13.31 21.14 18.27
C PRO A 106 12.21 22.09 18.75
N ASP A 107 12.03 23.23 18.08
CA ASP A 107 11.05 24.26 18.47
C ASP A 107 9.71 24.18 17.72
N ALA A 108 9.63 23.43 16.62
CA ALA A 108 8.44 23.43 15.76
C ALA A 108 8.40 22.23 14.79
N VAL A 109 7.19 21.88 14.35
CA VAL A 109 6.94 20.90 13.29
C VAL A 109 6.17 21.56 12.15
N ALA A 110 6.59 21.30 10.92
CA ALA A 110 5.93 21.78 9.72
C ALA A 110 5.64 20.63 8.75
N TRP A 111 4.55 20.75 8.01
CA TRP A 111 4.18 19.84 6.93
C TRP A 111 4.41 20.54 5.60
N LEU A 112 5.14 19.87 4.69
CA LEU A 112 5.42 20.35 3.34
C LEU A 112 4.94 19.29 2.36
N GLU A 113 3.96 19.61 1.53
CA GLU A 113 3.56 18.74 0.42
C GLU A 113 4.42 19.08 -0.81
N LEU A 114 4.99 18.07 -1.45
CA LEU A 114 5.72 18.25 -2.69
C LEU A 114 4.74 18.54 -3.84
N ALA A 115 5.26 19.13 -4.92
CA ALA A 115 4.46 19.44 -6.09
C ALA A 115 3.89 18.16 -6.73
N GLU A 116 2.75 18.29 -7.43
CA GLU A 116 1.99 17.19 -8.03
C GLU A 116 2.84 16.25 -8.90
N GLU A 117 3.86 16.78 -9.58
CA GLU A 117 4.73 15.96 -10.41
C GLU A 117 5.62 14.98 -9.60
N TRP A 118 5.70 15.15 -8.28
CA TRP A 118 6.42 14.28 -7.34
C TRP A 118 5.52 13.22 -6.70
N LYS A 119 4.30 13.04 -7.19
CA LYS A 119 3.49 11.87 -6.82
C LYS A 119 4.24 10.58 -7.15
N VAL A 120 4.08 9.58 -6.28
CA VAL A 120 4.79 8.30 -6.37
C VAL A 120 3.84 7.12 -6.24
N ALA A 121 4.17 6.04 -6.95
CA ALA A 121 3.51 4.75 -6.74
C ALA A 121 3.87 4.22 -5.34
N PRO A 122 2.89 3.90 -4.47
CA PRO A 122 3.15 3.40 -3.11
C PRO A 122 3.50 1.90 -3.13
N SER A 123 4.49 1.53 -3.94
CA SER A 123 5.02 0.17 -4.02
C SER A 123 5.76 -0.22 -2.75
N ASP A 124 5.89 -1.52 -2.50
CA ASP A 124 6.68 -2.01 -1.37
C ASP A 124 8.15 -1.60 -1.51
N ASP A 125 8.72 -1.64 -2.72
CA ASP A 125 10.10 -1.22 -3.00
C ASP A 125 10.42 0.24 -2.63
N LEU A 126 9.41 1.12 -2.63
CA LEU A 126 9.59 2.51 -2.22
C LEU A 126 9.44 2.67 -0.70
N LEU A 127 8.58 1.86 -0.07
CA LEU A 127 8.16 2.03 1.33
C LEU A 127 8.98 1.18 2.32
N LEU A 128 9.71 0.16 1.84
CA LEU A 128 10.53 -0.76 2.65
C LEU A 128 12.02 -0.54 2.42
#